data_AF-A0A924ERC2-F1
#
_entry.id   AF-A0A924ERC2-F1
#
_cell.length_a   1.000
_cell.length_b   1.000
_cell.length_c   1.000
_cell.angle_alpha   90.00
_cell.angle_beta   90.00
_cell.angle_gamma   90.00
#
_symmetry.space_group_name_H-M   'P 1'
#
loop_
_entity.id
_entity.type
_entity.pdbx_description
1 polymer ?
#
loop_
_entity_poly.entity_id
_entity_poly.type
_entity_poly.pdbx_seq_one_letter_code
_entity_poly.pdbx_strand_id
1 'polypeptide(L)'
;MSPAGRSPVPQEVQAELERVVERWRQLPIDHALSYAGRVRALAQSLADGVAQATGHHVAAIPDCGPATLMDQLTVMVYDASATGTPADTSILAQNLATLRRELP
;
A
#
# COMPACT_ATOMS: atom_id res chain seq x y z
N MET A 1 -10.44 8.12 -26.77
CA MET A 1 -9.18 8.68 -26.22
C MET A 1 -9.48 9.16 -24.82
N SER A 2 -9.18 8.37 -23.79
CA SER A 2 -9.25 8.87 -22.41
C SER A 2 -8.13 9.89 -22.22
N PRO A 3 -8.36 11.03 -21.54
CA PRO A 3 -7.27 11.95 -21.22
C PRO A 3 -6.25 11.16 -20.40
N ALA A 4 -4.95 11.37 -20.67
CA ALA A 4 -3.88 10.81 -19.85
C ALA A 4 -4.17 11.19 -18.39
N GLY A 5 -4.69 10.21 -17.65
CA GLY A 5 -5.47 10.45 -16.44
C GLY A 5 -4.55 10.88 -15.31
N ARG A 6 -4.95 11.93 -14.59
CA ARG A 6 -4.39 12.23 -13.28
C ARG A 6 -4.37 10.92 -12.47
N SER A 7 -3.23 10.61 -11.84
CA SER A 7 -3.12 9.44 -10.95
C SER A 7 -4.32 9.41 -9.98
N PRO A 8 -4.97 8.24 -9.77
CA PRO A 8 -6.04 8.12 -8.79
C PRO A 8 -5.51 8.31 -7.36
N VAL A 9 -4.20 8.15 -7.14
CA VAL A 9 -3.58 8.29 -5.82
C VAL A 9 -3.52 9.77 -5.43
N PRO A 10 -4.20 10.18 -4.34
CA PRO A 10 -4.15 11.56 -3.86
C PRO A 10 -2.76 11.91 -3.34
N GLN A 11 -2.37 13.18 -3.44
CA GLN A 11 -1.00 13.62 -3.16
C GLN A 11 -0.51 13.27 -1.75
N GLU A 12 -1.39 13.33 -0.75
CA GLU A 12 -1.06 12.96 0.64
C GLU A 12 -0.72 11.47 0.80
N VAL A 13 -1.48 10.60 0.12
CA VAL A 13 -1.24 9.15 0.11
C VAL A 13 0.05 8.85 -0.65
N GLN A 14 0.25 9.49 -1.81
CA GLN A 14 1.47 9.35 -2.59
C GLN A 14 2.72 9.74 -1.76
N ALA A 15 2.65 10.88 -1.06
CA ALA A 15 3.77 11.36 -0.25
C ALA A 15 4.10 10.42 0.92
N GLU A 16 3.10 9.87 1.62
CA GLU A 16 3.37 8.89 2.69
C GLU A 16 3.85 7.55 2.13
N LEU A 17 3.33 7.09 0.99
CA LEU A 17 3.82 5.88 0.32
C LEU A 17 5.30 6.02 -0.07
N GLU A 18 5.69 7.13 -0.70
CA GLU A 18 7.09 7.40 -1.05
C GLU A 18 7.99 7.38 0.18
N ARG A 19 7.55 7.97 1.30
CA ARG A 19 8.31 7.95 2.55
C ARG A 19 8.43 6.54 3.14
N VAL A 20 7.39 5.70 3.04
CA VAL A 20 7.45 4.29 3.46
C VAL A 20 8.45 3.53 2.60
N VAL A 21 8.39 3.67 1.28
CA VAL A 21 9.29 2.99 0.33
C VAL A 21 10.74 3.42 0.55
N GLU A 22 10.98 4.71 0.71
CA GLU A 22 12.32 5.24 0.96
C GLU A 22 12.86 4.73 2.30
N ARG A 23 12.03 4.77 3.36
CA ARG A 23 12.42 4.23 4.68
C ARG A 23 12.76 2.75 4.61
N TRP A 24 11.93 1.96 3.92
CA TRP A 24 12.16 0.52 3.73
C TRP A 24 13.49 0.22 3.02
N ARG A 25 13.81 0.96 1.95
CA ARG A 25 15.04 0.78 1.18
C ARG A 25 16.31 1.06 1.99
N GLN A 26 16.20 1.88 3.03
CA GLN A 26 17.31 2.21 3.93
C GLN A 26 17.48 1.20 5.07
N LEU A 27 16.56 0.25 5.25
CA LEU A 27 16.65 -0.75 6.31
C LEU A 27 17.72 -1.81 6.01
N PRO A 28 18.50 -2.24 7.03
CA PRO A 28 19.22 -3.50 6.95
C PRO A 28 18.25 -4.65 6.62
N ILE A 29 18.71 -5.63 5.84
CA ILE A 29 17.84 -6.71 5.35
C ILE A 29 17.15 -7.48 6.48
N ASP A 30 17.83 -7.76 7.59
CA ASP A 30 17.24 -8.46 8.75
C ASP A 30 16.11 -7.67 9.39
N HIS A 31 16.22 -6.33 9.40
CA HIS A 31 15.15 -5.45 9.85
C HIS A 31 14.01 -5.44 8.83
N ALA A 32 14.28 -5.31 7.54
CA ALA A 32 13.23 -5.36 6.53
C ALA A 32 12.42 -6.67 6.64
N LEU A 33 13.09 -7.81 6.83
CA LEU A 33 12.46 -9.12 7.01
C LEU A 33 11.60 -9.20 8.28
N SER A 34 12.03 -8.61 9.40
CA SER A 34 11.25 -8.64 10.64
C SER A 34 9.94 -7.82 10.56
N TYR A 35 9.88 -6.82 9.68
CA TYR A 35 8.68 -6.00 9.44
C TYR A 35 7.85 -6.46 8.23
N ALA A 36 8.36 -7.38 7.41
CA ALA A 36 7.69 -7.83 6.19
C ALA A 36 6.26 -8.35 6.44
N GLY A 37 6.03 -9.08 7.53
CA GLY A 37 4.70 -9.57 7.89
C GLY A 37 3.68 -8.45 8.09
N ARG A 38 4.10 -7.31 8.68
CA ARG A 38 3.21 -6.18 8.91
C ARG A 38 2.89 -5.43 7.61
N VAL A 39 3.87 -5.25 6.73
CA VAL A 39 3.63 -4.66 5.42
C VAL A 39 2.68 -5.54 4.59
N ARG A 40 2.88 -6.87 4.61
CA ARG A 40 1.96 -7.81 3.95
C ARG A 40 0.54 -7.72 4.49
N ALA A 41 0.38 -7.60 5.81
CA ALA A 41 -0.93 -7.46 6.42
C ALA A 41 -1.64 -6.18 5.95
N LEU A 42 -0.93 -5.05 5.85
CA LEU A 42 -1.49 -3.82 5.28
C LEU A 42 -1.89 -4.03 3.82
N ALA A 43 -0.99 -4.56 2.98
CA ALA A 43 -1.29 -4.83 1.58
C ALA A 43 -2.52 -5.74 1.42
N GLN A 44 -2.62 -6.81 2.21
CA GLN A 44 -3.77 -7.71 2.20
C GLN A 44 -5.06 -7.00 2.61
N SER A 45 -5.03 -6.16 3.65
CA SER A 45 -6.23 -5.40 4.05
C SER A 45 -6.75 -4.47 2.95
N LEU A 46 -5.84 -3.90 2.15
CA LEU A 46 -6.20 -3.09 0.98
C LEU A 46 -6.80 -3.96 -0.13
N ALA A 47 -6.20 -5.12 -0.43
CA ALA A 47 -6.75 -6.07 -1.40
C ALA A 47 -8.16 -6.53 -1.01
N ASP A 48 -8.39 -6.82 0.27
CA ASP A 48 -9.69 -7.24 0.78
C ASP A 48 -10.73 -6.13 0.60
N GLY A 49 -10.36 -4.88 0.92
CA GLY A 49 -11.21 -3.71 0.71
C GLY A 49 -11.55 -3.46 -0.76
N VAL A 50 -10.56 -3.57 -1.66
CA VAL A 50 -10.76 -3.46 -3.12
C VAL A 50 -11.67 -4.57 -3.63
N ALA A 51 -11.47 -5.81 -3.20
CA ALA A 51 -12.32 -6.94 -3.58
C ALA A 51 -13.77 -6.71 -3.17
N GLN A 52 -14.00 -6.25 -1.93
CA GLN A 52 -15.33 -5.88 -1.45
C GLN A 52 -15.95 -4.74 -2.26
N ALA A 53 -15.21 -3.66 -2.51
CA ALA A 53 -15.70 -2.50 -3.27
C ALA A 53 -16.04 -2.83 -4.73
N THR A 54 -15.36 -3.82 -5.31
CA THR A 54 -15.54 -4.24 -6.71
C THR A 54 -16.43 -5.47 -6.89
N GLY A 55 -16.91 -6.08 -5.79
CA GLY A 55 -17.75 -7.27 -5.82
C GLY A 55 -17.02 -8.57 -6.18
N HIS A 56 -15.69 -8.60 -6.05
CA HIS A 56 -14.87 -9.80 -6.24
C HIS A 56 -14.69 -10.59 -4.94
N HIS A 57 -14.31 -11.85 -5.06
CA HIS A 57 -13.94 -12.67 -3.90
C HIS A 57 -12.60 -12.22 -3.31
N VAL A 58 -12.54 -12.15 -1.98
CA VAL A 58 -11.29 -11.94 -1.24
C VAL A 58 -10.33 -13.09 -1.54
N ALA A 59 -9.10 -12.74 -1.93
CA ALA A 59 -8.04 -13.69 -2.20
C ALA A 59 -6.73 -13.21 -1.56
N ALA A 60 -5.92 -14.17 -1.10
CA ALA A 60 -4.60 -13.85 -0.56
C ALA A 60 -3.69 -13.30 -1.66
N ILE A 61 -2.98 -12.21 -1.37
CA ILE A 61 -1.91 -11.70 -2.23
C ILE A 61 -0.81 -12.78 -2.27
N PRO A 62 -0.37 -13.22 -3.47
CA PRO A 62 0.73 -14.16 -3.59
C PRO A 62 1.99 -13.63 -2.91
N ASP A 63 2.67 -14.49 -2.13
CA ASP A 63 3.98 -14.15 -1.57
C ASP A 63 5.04 -14.22 -2.67
N CYS A 64 5.40 -13.06 -3.23
CA CYS A 64 6.45 -12.92 -4.24
C CYS A 64 7.83 -12.63 -3.63
N GLY A 65 7.97 -12.76 -2.30
CA GLY A 65 9.19 -12.52 -1.56
C GLY A 65 9.36 -11.07 -1.08
N PRO A 66 10.38 -10.81 -0.25
CA PRO A 66 10.58 -9.50 0.39
C PRO A 66 11.00 -8.40 -0.59
N ALA A 67 11.64 -8.77 -1.71
CA ALA A 67 12.11 -7.81 -2.71
C ALA A 67 10.96 -7.09 -3.43
N THR A 68 9.81 -7.73 -3.59
CA THR A 68 8.65 -7.19 -4.31
C THR A 68 7.65 -6.49 -3.38
N LEU A 69 7.90 -6.48 -2.07
CA LEU A 69 6.88 -6.14 -1.09
C LEU A 69 6.45 -4.65 -1.16
N MET A 70 7.39 -3.76 -1.45
CA MET A 70 7.08 -2.34 -1.70
C MET A 70 6.30 -2.13 -3.00
N ASP A 71 6.59 -2.93 -4.04
CA ASP A 71 5.87 -2.87 -5.31
C ASP A 71 4.43 -3.38 -5.13
N GLN A 72 4.24 -4.48 -4.39
CA GLN A 72 2.92 -5.00 -4.05
C GLN A 72 2.11 -3.98 -3.24
N LEU A 73 2.72 -3.35 -2.22
CA LEU A 73 2.06 -2.28 -1.48
C LEU A 73 1.68 -1.11 -2.39
N THR A 74 2.57 -0.71 -3.32
CA THR A 74 2.32 0.38 -4.26
C THR A 74 1.12 0.10 -5.15
N VAL A 75 1.01 -1.12 -5.69
CA VAL A 75 -0.16 -1.53 -6.50
C VAL A 75 -1.44 -1.51 -5.66
N MET A 76 -1.41 -2.06 -4.43
CA MET A 76 -2.60 -2.07 -3.57
C MET A 76 -3.04 -0.67 -3.13
N VAL A 77 -2.11 0.26 -2.92
CA VAL A 77 -2.43 1.67 -2.66
C VAL A 77 -3.09 2.31 -3.87
N TYR A 78 -2.60 2.01 -5.08
CA TYR A 78 -3.19 2.49 -6.32
C TYR A 78 -4.63 1.98 -6.49
N ASP A 79 -4.84 0.67 -6.34
CA ASP A 79 -6.16 0.06 -6.49
C ASP A 79 -7.15 0.59 -5.44
N ALA A 80 -6.72 0.67 -4.18
CA ALA A 80 -7.54 1.22 -3.10
C ALA A 80 -7.89 2.70 -3.35
N SER A 81 -6.97 3.50 -3.89
CA SER A 81 -7.22 4.90 -4.25
C SER A 81 -8.17 5.02 -5.45
N ALA A 82 -8.12 4.08 -6.39
CA ALA A 82 -8.99 4.07 -7.56
C ALA A 82 -10.44 3.65 -7.26
N THR A 83 -10.64 2.82 -6.23
CA THR A 83 -11.98 2.34 -5.83
C THR A 83 -12.56 3.06 -4.61
N GLY A 84 -11.74 3.79 -3.87
CA GLY A 84 -12.09 4.38 -2.58
C GLY A 84 -12.79 5.74 -2.66
N THR A 85 -13.36 6.14 -1.53
CA THR A 85 -13.89 7.48 -1.29
C THR A 85 -12.81 8.43 -0.75
N PRO A 86 -13.06 9.75 -0.70
CA PRO A 86 -12.14 10.68 -0.04
C PRO A 86 -11.87 10.36 1.43
N ALA A 87 -12.85 9.80 2.16
CA ALA A 87 -12.65 9.39 3.55
C ALA A 87 -11.68 8.19 3.66
N ASP A 88 -11.79 7.24 2.73
CA ASP A 88 -10.89 6.08 2.65
C ASP A 88 -9.46 6.51 2.35
N THR A 89 -9.29 7.56 1.54
CA THR A 89 -7.98 8.16 1.25
C THR A 89 -7.29 8.68 2.52
N SER A 90 -8.00 9.43 3.36
CA SER A 90 -7.39 9.96 4.59
C SER A 90 -7.03 8.85 5.58
N ILE A 91 -7.84 7.79 5.66
CA ILE A 91 -7.52 6.59 6.45
C ILE A 91 -6.28 5.88 5.88
N LEU A 92 -6.19 5.75 4.55
CA LEU A 92 -5.04 5.15 3.88
C LEU A 92 -3.75 5.93 4.15
N ALA A 93 -3.78 7.25 4.06
CA ALA A 93 -2.62 8.10 4.37
C ALA A 93 -2.18 7.91 5.84
N GLN A 94 -3.14 7.82 6.77
CA GLN A 94 -2.85 7.57 8.18
C GLN A 94 -2.25 6.18 8.42
N ASN A 95 -2.75 5.14 7.72
CA ASN A 95 -2.21 3.78 7.81
C ASN A 95 -0.76 3.72 7.31
N LEU A 96 -0.44 4.37 6.20
CA LEU A 96 0.93 4.49 5.68
C LEU A 96 1.83 5.27 6.64
N ALA A 97 1.35 6.37 7.22
CA ALA A 97 2.09 7.14 8.20
C ALA A 97 2.37 6.34 9.48
N THR A 98 1.41 5.52 9.93
CA THR A 98 1.61 4.59 11.06
C THR A 98 2.66 3.55 10.72
N LEU A 99 2.54 2.88 9.56
CA LEU A 99 3.53 1.90 9.11
C LEU A 99 4.94 2.52 9.08
N ARG A 100 5.09 3.71 8.49
CA ARG A 100 6.36 4.43 8.44
C ARG A 100 6.98 4.68 9.82
N ARG A 101 6.17 5.06 10.82
CA ARG A 101 6.65 5.33 12.18
C ARG A 101 7.12 4.07 12.90
N GLU A 102 6.61 2.90 12.50
CA GLU A 102 7.00 1.62 13.07
C GLU A 102 8.28 1.07 12.44
N LEU A 103 8.61 1.47 11.21
CA LEU A 103 9.86 1.11 10.55
C LEU A 103 11.07 1.80 11.24
N PRO A 104 12.08 1.04 11.69
CA PRO A 104 13.20 1.52 12.50
C PRO A 104 14.19 2.37 11.71
#